data_AF-A0A2E8LAZ4-F1
#
_entry.id   AF-A0A2E8LAZ4-F1
#
_cell.length_a   1.000
_cell.length_b   1.000
_cell.length_c   1.000
_cell.angle_alpha   90.00
_cell.angle_beta   90.00
_cell.angle_gamma   90.00
#
_symmetry.space_group_name_H-M   'P 1'
#
loop_
_entity.id
_entity.type
_entity.pdbx_description
1 polymer ?
#
loop_
_entity_poly.entity_id
_entity_poly.type
_entity_poly.pdbx_seq_one_letter_code
_entity_poly.pdbx_strand_id
1 'polypeptide(L)'
;MASRRILPSIPRKLRGPSRRGGSRKGRLASLHGLGCRPRRNPRLDPCCRSSGRWRPAGAVDDRPRPGVPSRRIVDHERSEVRLDCAVEFGRRRLLRRIRRGRRRRRRRFVVAADTAPRSVGAVRRVATPAHVPRCARITPVKIDVLSNCAPVLRADPYSLDNDALAESIEASRAAGFDAVGLWGFHVMFGGDDAARVVADSGMPVQTIDAALGWVAGASDEAATEIDGLIALADQLGAGVIHATTLAPKVDLSAAAEGYAQIAARAEAAGKVLGLEFLPWTGIPTLAVANKLCENAGPAARVLLDTWHWVRQPGGPDLDLLRSLPAYRVTSVQLSDVAASTELEPEPEAMTARLLPGDGVVDYAELWEALDHIGATPVVAAEVMASSLAAEGASSMAAKVHDTCRAVLP
;
A
#
# COMPACT_ATOMS: atom_id res chain seq x y z
N MET A 1 -15.00 -34.36 59.62
CA MET A 1 -15.21 -33.03 59.00
C MET A 1 -14.62 -33.09 57.59
N ALA A 2 -15.44 -33.35 56.57
CA ALA A 2 -16.16 -32.36 55.73
C ALA A 2 -15.18 -31.52 54.87
N SER A 3 -15.31 -31.33 53.56
CA SER A 3 -16.35 -31.68 52.58
C SER A 3 -15.78 -31.57 51.16
N ARG A 4 -16.33 -32.36 50.22
CA ARG A 4 -16.22 -32.22 48.75
C ARG A 4 -17.30 -31.25 48.25
N ARG A 5 -17.11 -30.66 47.05
CA ARG A 5 -18.07 -30.52 45.90
C ARG A 5 -17.74 -29.28 45.04
N ILE A 6 -18.08 -29.11 43.76
CA ILE A 6 -18.39 -29.91 42.53
C ILE A 6 -18.71 -28.83 41.47
N LEU A 7 -18.33 -29.05 40.20
CA LEU A 7 -18.73 -28.27 39.00
C LEU A 7 -20.20 -28.51 38.60
N PRO A 8 -20.89 -27.58 37.91
CA PRO A 8 -22.22 -27.84 37.36
C PRO A 8 -22.19 -28.37 35.92
N SER A 9 -23.23 -29.16 35.62
CA SER A 9 -23.45 -30.04 34.48
C SER A 9 -24.56 -29.56 33.53
N ILE A 10 -24.44 -29.97 32.27
CA ILE A 10 -25.42 -29.92 31.16
C ILE A 10 -26.68 -30.78 31.45
N PRO A 11 -27.90 -30.42 30.97
CA PRO A 11 -29.04 -31.33 30.91
C PRO A 11 -29.30 -31.91 29.50
N ARG A 12 -29.77 -33.17 29.46
CA ARG A 12 -30.17 -33.93 28.27
C ARG A 12 -31.48 -34.71 28.54
N LYS A 13 -32.22 -34.98 27.44
CA LYS A 13 -33.28 -36.01 27.17
C LYS A 13 -34.70 -35.44 27.04
N LEU A 14 -35.48 -35.86 26.02
CA LEU A 14 -36.17 -37.17 25.86
C LEU A 14 -36.27 -37.59 24.36
N ARG A 15 -35.82 -38.80 23.96
CA ARG A 15 -36.52 -40.12 23.73
C ARG A 15 -37.36 -40.23 22.42
N GLY A 16 -37.04 -41.26 21.60
CA GLY A 16 -37.56 -41.58 20.25
C GLY A 16 -38.93 -42.29 20.17
N PRO A 17 -39.26 -43.01 19.06
CA PRO A 17 -38.71 -44.35 18.84
C PRO A 17 -38.41 -44.78 17.38
N SER A 18 -37.79 -45.96 17.28
CA SER A 18 -37.28 -46.73 16.14
C SER A 18 -38.30 -47.32 15.15
N ARG A 19 -37.87 -47.66 13.92
CA ARG A 19 -38.01 -49.02 13.30
C ARG A 19 -37.29 -49.21 11.94
N ARG A 20 -36.42 -50.22 11.90
CA ARG A 20 -36.18 -51.30 10.90
C ARG A 20 -36.25 -51.04 9.37
N GLY A 21 -35.11 -51.24 8.71
CA GLY A 21 -34.83 -52.37 7.76
C GLY A 21 -35.44 -52.38 6.36
N GLY A 22 -34.61 -52.55 5.32
CA GLY A 22 -35.09 -52.99 3.99
C GLY A 22 -34.11 -52.79 2.83
N SER A 23 -33.58 -53.89 2.30
CA SER A 23 -32.82 -54.03 1.05
C SER A 23 -33.74 -54.00 -0.19
N ARG A 24 -33.23 -53.50 -1.35
CA ARG A 24 -33.44 -53.98 -2.75
C ARG A 24 -32.90 -52.93 -3.74
N LYS A 25 -31.83 -53.19 -4.50
CA LYS A 25 -31.78 -53.73 -5.88
C LYS A 25 -32.94 -53.30 -6.80
N GLY A 26 -32.60 -52.65 -7.93
CA GLY A 26 -33.20 -52.99 -9.22
C GLY A 26 -33.39 -51.89 -10.26
N ARG A 27 -32.61 -52.01 -11.35
CA ARG A 27 -33.00 -51.88 -12.78
C ARG A 27 -33.28 -50.47 -13.33
N LEU A 28 -32.49 -49.99 -14.29
CA LEU A 28 -32.46 -50.30 -15.75
C LEU A 28 -33.53 -49.54 -16.55
N ALA A 29 -33.08 -48.59 -17.38
CA ALA A 29 -33.38 -48.44 -18.82
C ALA A 29 -32.86 -47.05 -19.23
N SER A 30 -31.73 -46.89 -19.92
CA SER A 30 -31.50 -47.13 -21.36
C SER A 30 -32.52 -46.45 -22.28
N LEU A 31 -32.06 -45.51 -23.10
CA LEU A 31 -31.94 -45.63 -24.57
C LEU A 31 -31.70 -44.22 -25.15
N HIS A 32 -30.53 -44.01 -25.75
CA HIS A 32 -30.34 -43.71 -27.18
C HIS A 32 -30.69 -42.26 -27.56
N GLY A 33 -29.81 -41.49 -28.20
CA GLY A 33 -28.55 -41.81 -28.83
C GLY A 33 -28.39 -40.91 -30.07
N LEU A 34 -27.12 -40.61 -30.37
CA LEU A 34 -26.58 -40.26 -31.70
C LEU A 34 -27.03 -38.90 -32.27
N GLY A 35 -26.16 -38.05 -32.81
CA GLY A 35 -24.77 -38.17 -33.19
C GLY A 35 -24.47 -37.19 -34.34
N CYS A 36 -23.19 -36.81 -34.46
CA CYS A 36 -22.52 -36.30 -35.66
C CYS A 36 -22.71 -34.83 -36.13
N ARG A 37 -21.62 -34.06 -35.99
CA ARG A 37 -21.07 -33.03 -36.92
C ARG A 37 -20.86 -33.64 -38.34
N PRO A 38 -20.60 -32.90 -39.47
CA PRO A 38 -19.78 -31.68 -39.58
C PRO A 38 -20.01 -30.66 -40.76
N ARG A 39 -19.28 -29.52 -40.70
CA ARG A 39 -18.70 -28.64 -41.76
C ARG A 39 -19.60 -28.05 -42.90
N ARG A 40 -19.54 -26.72 -43.11
CA ARG A 40 -18.83 -26.00 -44.22
C ARG A 40 -19.24 -24.52 -44.28
N ASN A 41 -18.29 -23.67 -44.68
CA ASN A 41 -18.44 -22.26 -45.07
C ASN A 41 -18.62 -22.20 -46.61
N PRO A 42 -19.31 -21.20 -47.20
CA PRO A 42 -18.58 -20.19 -47.97
C PRO A 42 -19.16 -18.75 -48.03
N ARG A 43 -18.23 -17.86 -48.43
CA ARG A 43 -18.19 -16.40 -48.73
C ARG A 43 -19.33 -15.75 -49.56
N LEU A 44 -19.54 -14.43 -49.35
CA LEU A 44 -19.51 -13.26 -50.31
C LEU A 44 -20.60 -12.16 -50.07
N ASP A 45 -20.11 -10.91 -50.07
CA ASP A 45 -20.64 -9.51 -49.95
C ASP A 45 -21.78 -9.05 -50.94
N PRO A 46 -22.14 -7.74 -51.10
CA PRO A 46 -22.53 -6.62 -50.17
C PRO A 46 -23.76 -5.78 -50.69
N CYS A 47 -24.31 -4.81 -49.92
CA CYS A 47 -24.69 -3.45 -50.42
C CYS A 47 -25.41 -2.49 -49.42
N CYS A 48 -25.26 -1.18 -49.71
CA CYS A 48 -25.98 0.05 -49.28
C CYS A 48 -25.60 0.65 -47.91
N ARG A 49 -24.75 1.71 -47.84
CA ARG A 49 -25.00 3.18 -48.10
C ARG A 49 -26.25 3.68 -47.35
N SER A 50 -26.17 4.69 -46.48
CA SER A 50 -25.79 6.07 -46.84
C SER A 50 -25.34 6.94 -45.64
N SER A 51 -24.62 7.99 -46.02
CA SER A 51 -23.92 9.01 -45.25
C SER A 51 -24.78 10.21 -44.81
N GLY A 52 -24.42 10.85 -43.70
CA GLY A 52 -24.83 12.22 -43.36
C GLY A 52 -23.71 12.96 -42.59
N ARG A 53 -23.07 13.92 -43.25
CA ARG A 53 -21.89 14.67 -42.80
C ARG A 53 -22.30 16.10 -42.42
N TRP A 54 -21.83 16.57 -41.27
CA TRP A 54 -22.01 17.92 -40.71
C TRP A 54 -20.99 18.94 -41.25
N ARG A 55 -21.37 20.25 -41.33
CA ARG A 55 -20.61 21.51 -41.03
C ARG A 55 -21.35 22.79 -41.57
N PRO A 56 -20.99 24.07 -41.23
CA PRO A 56 -21.53 24.83 -40.07
C PRO A 56 -21.84 26.34 -40.34
N ALA A 57 -22.16 27.09 -39.26
CA ALA A 57 -21.96 28.54 -39.01
C ALA A 57 -22.94 29.62 -39.56
N GLY A 58 -23.29 30.60 -38.70
CA GLY A 58 -23.83 31.93 -39.07
C GLY A 58 -24.57 32.66 -37.95
N ALA A 59 -24.10 33.86 -37.57
CA ALA A 59 -24.61 34.81 -36.55
C ALA A 59 -25.96 35.48 -36.96
N VAL A 60 -26.73 36.22 -36.14
CA VAL A 60 -26.50 37.57 -35.56
C VAL A 60 -27.63 37.93 -34.54
N ASP A 61 -27.28 38.86 -33.64
CA ASP A 61 -27.96 39.56 -32.53
C ASP A 61 -29.27 40.32 -32.86
N ASP A 62 -30.14 40.50 -31.84
CA ASP A 62 -30.90 41.74 -31.57
C ASP A 62 -31.69 41.65 -30.23
N ARG A 63 -31.44 42.57 -29.29
CA ARG A 63 -32.24 42.85 -28.07
C ARG A 63 -33.22 44.05 -28.35
N PRO A 64 -34.00 44.67 -27.42
CA PRO A 64 -34.13 44.48 -25.95
C PRO A 64 -35.52 44.74 -25.26
N ARG A 65 -35.54 44.51 -23.92
CA ARG A 65 -36.32 45.17 -22.81
C ARG A 65 -37.67 44.53 -22.36
N PRO A 66 -38.22 44.90 -21.17
CA PRO A 66 -37.66 44.86 -19.79
C PRO A 66 -38.68 44.35 -18.72
N GLY A 67 -38.24 44.08 -17.48
CA GLY A 67 -39.06 44.40 -16.28
C GLY A 67 -39.13 43.43 -15.08
N VAL A 68 -38.36 43.76 -14.02
CA VAL A 68 -38.72 43.84 -12.57
C VAL A 68 -39.04 42.54 -11.77
N PRO A 69 -38.61 42.42 -10.48
CA PRO A 69 -38.14 41.17 -9.86
C PRO A 69 -39.12 40.56 -8.83
N SER A 70 -38.91 39.29 -8.46
CA SER A 70 -39.27 38.85 -7.10
C SER A 70 -38.52 37.60 -6.61
N ARG A 71 -37.95 37.79 -5.41
CA ARG A 71 -37.90 36.89 -4.23
C ARG A 71 -37.23 35.52 -4.34
N ARG A 72 -36.13 35.45 -3.56
CA ARG A 72 -35.49 34.26 -3.01
C ARG A 72 -36.51 33.27 -2.44
N ILE A 73 -36.44 32.04 -2.90
CA ILE A 73 -36.72 30.84 -2.12
C ILE A 73 -35.38 30.10 -2.07
N VAL A 74 -34.88 29.86 -0.87
CA VAL A 74 -33.68 29.05 -0.63
C VAL A 74 -34.18 27.64 -0.43
N ASP A 75 -34.03 26.79 -1.45
CA ASP A 75 -34.11 25.35 -1.28
C ASP A 75 -32.72 24.82 -0.93
N HIS A 76 -32.65 24.10 0.19
CA HIS A 76 -31.49 23.34 0.61
C HIS A 76 -31.45 22.04 -0.20
N GLU A 77 -30.64 22.00 -1.26
CA GLU A 77 -30.23 20.75 -1.89
C GLU A 77 -28.77 20.42 -1.58
N ARG A 78 -28.60 19.15 -1.20
CA ARG A 78 -27.38 18.47 -0.79
C ARG A 78 -26.31 18.57 -1.87
N SER A 79 -25.14 19.09 -1.50
CA SER A 79 -23.95 19.08 -2.35
C SER A 79 -23.23 17.74 -2.23
N GLU A 80 -23.44 16.86 -3.21
CA GLU A 80 -22.42 15.87 -3.61
C GLU A 80 -21.21 16.64 -4.17
N VAL A 81 -20.19 16.86 -3.34
CA VAL A 81 -18.89 17.33 -3.81
C VAL A 81 -18.01 16.10 -4.02
N ARG A 82 -17.89 15.69 -5.28
CA ARG A 82 -17.03 14.60 -5.73
C ARG A 82 -15.56 14.93 -5.53
N LEU A 83 -14.83 13.96 -4.98
CA LEU A 83 -13.37 13.84 -4.92
C LEU A 83 -12.68 13.71 -6.30
N ASP A 84 -13.30 14.18 -7.40
CA ASP A 84 -12.80 14.04 -8.77
C ASP A 84 -11.53 14.89 -9.05
N CYS A 85 -11.20 15.87 -8.21
CA CYS A 85 -10.11 16.80 -8.50
C CYS A 85 -8.69 16.23 -8.29
N ALA A 86 -8.49 15.23 -7.43
CA ALA A 86 -7.15 14.74 -7.10
C ALA A 86 -6.57 13.85 -8.23
N VAL A 87 -7.39 12.95 -8.77
CA VAL A 87 -6.97 11.98 -9.80
C VAL A 87 -6.73 12.66 -11.15
N GLU A 88 -7.53 13.67 -11.48
CA GLU A 88 -7.45 14.32 -12.79
C GLU A 88 -6.29 15.34 -12.90
N PHE A 89 -5.81 15.85 -11.76
CA PHE A 89 -4.62 16.71 -11.69
C PHE A 89 -3.31 15.94 -11.97
N GLY A 90 -3.23 14.67 -11.55
CA GLY A 90 -2.08 13.80 -11.81
C GLY A 90 -1.93 13.45 -13.29
N ARG A 91 -3.02 13.04 -13.95
CA ARG A 91 -3.03 12.65 -15.38
C ARG A 91 -2.63 13.78 -16.33
N ARG A 92 -3.03 15.04 -16.05
CA ARG A 92 -2.76 16.19 -16.94
C ARG A 92 -1.30 16.70 -16.86
N ARG A 93 -0.56 16.41 -15.79
CA ARG A 93 0.85 16.83 -15.64
C ARG A 93 1.83 15.88 -16.34
N LEU A 94 1.55 14.59 -16.35
CA LEU A 94 2.38 13.57 -17.01
C LEU A 94 2.55 13.85 -18.52
N LEU A 95 1.46 14.20 -19.20
CA LEU A 95 1.46 14.46 -20.65
C LEU A 95 2.13 15.79 -21.06
N ARG A 96 2.24 16.76 -20.14
CA ARG A 96 2.87 18.06 -20.43
C ARG A 96 4.40 18.04 -20.27
N ARG A 97 4.97 17.14 -19.45
CA ARG A 97 6.42 17.04 -19.23
C ARG A 97 7.18 16.30 -20.34
N ILE A 98 6.53 15.37 -21.04
CA ILE A 98 7.14 14.59 -22.15
C ILE A 98 7.55 15.49 -23.36
N ARG A 99 7.07 16.75 -23.44
CA ARG A 99 7.31 17.63 -24.60
C ARG A 99 8.36 18.73 -24.40
N ARG A 100 8.99 18.91 -23.23
CA ARG A 100 9.95 20.01 -23.02
C ARG A 100 11.13 19.57 -22.15
N GLY A 101 12.29 19.33 -22.78
CA GLY A 101 13.51 19.07 -21.99
C GLY A 101 14.84 18.82 -22.71
N ARG A 102 14.96 18.94 -24.04
CA ARG A 102 16.29 19.02 -24.68
C ARG A 102 16.85 20.43 -24.51
N ARG A 103 17.84 20.63 -23.62
CA ARG A 103 18.92 21.62 -23.79
C ARG A 103 20.07 21.41 -22.79
N ARG A 104 21.19 20.92 -23.35
CA ARG A 104 22.52 20.80 -22.73
C ARG A 104 23.04 22.15 -22.23
N ARG A 105 23.65 22.18 -21.05
CA ARG A 105 24.76 23.10 -20.73
C ARG A 105 25.84 22.39 -19.92
N ARG A 106 27.05 22.35 -20.50
CA ARG A 106 28.30 21.92 -19.87
C ARG A 106 28.78 23.00 -18.90
N ARG A 107 29.21 22.62 -17.70
CA ARG A 107 30.17 23.40 -16.90
C ARG A 107 31.22 22.46 -16.30
N ARG A 108 32.48 22.85 -16.50
CA ARG A 108 33.70 22.22 -15.99
C ARG A 108 33.85 22.55 -14.51
N PHE A 109 34.23 21.58 -13.69
CA PHE A 109 34.81 21.80 -12.36
C PHE A 109 36.30 21.50 -12.42
N VAL A 110 37.08 22.39 -11.80
CA VAL A 110 38.53 22.28 -11.60
C VAL A 110 38.75 21.72 -10.20
N VAL A 111 39.61 20.71 -10.11
CA VAL A 111 40.09 20.08 -8.87
C VAL A 111 41.26 20.90 -8.33
N ALA A 112 41.31 21.12 -7.02
CA ALA A 112 42.53 21.50 -6.32
C ALA A 112 42.66 20.69 -5.02
N ALA A 113 43.86 20.20 -4.78
CA ALA A 113 44.23 19.15 -3.84
C ALA A 113 44.69 19.69 -2.48
N ASP A 114 44.66 18.76 -1.52
CA ASP A 114 45.34 18.64 -0.23
C ASP A 114 46.40 19.68 0.17
N THR A 115 46.38 20.05 1.45
CA THR A 115 47.56 19.99 2.34
C THR A 115 47.14 20.14 3.82
N ALA A 116 47.66 19.26 4.66
CA ALA A 116 47.87 19.42 6.12
C ALA A 116 49.34 18.97 6.40
N PRO A 117 49.93 19.03 7.62
CA PRO A 117 49.38 19.34 8.95
C PRO A 117 50.31 20.12 9.92
N ARG A 118 49.84 20.34 11.18
CA ARG A 118 50.54 20.49 12.51
C ARG A 118 49.73 21.48 13.39
N SER A 119 49.55 21.39 14.71
CA SER A 119 50.20 20.68 15.81
C SER A 119 49.37 20.77 17.13
N VAL A 120 49.45 19.71 17.95
CA VAL A 120 49.53 19.60 19.43
C VAL A 120 48.70 20.52 20.35
N GLY A 121 47.88 19.89 21.21
CA GLY A 121 47.38 20.47 22.46
C GLY A 121 46.73 19.41 23.36
N ALA A 122 47.32 19.12 24.51
CA ALA A 122 46.90 18.09 25.46
C ALA A 122 45.69 18.53 26.31
N VAL A 123 44.69 17.64 26.49
CA VAL A 123 43.62 17.80 27.50
C VAL A 123 43.40 16.47 28.23
N ARG A 124 43.24 16.61 29.55
CA ARG A 124 43.14 15.57 30.60
C ARG A 124 42.10 14.47 30.32
N ARG A 125 42.49 13.22 30.58
CA ARG A 125 41.60 12.04 30.67
C ARG A 125 40.66 12.15 31.88
N VAL A 126 39.36 12.21 31.60
CA VAL A 126 38.30 11.85 32.56
C VAL A 126 38.05 10.36 32.41
N ALA A 127 38.01 9.62 33.52
CA ALA A 127 37.76 8.19 33.53
C ALA A 127 36.35 7.88 33.01
N THR A 128 36.27 7.12 31.92
CA THR A 128 35.02 6.57 31.39
C THR A 128 34.63 5.30 32.17
N PRO A 129 33.34 5.07 32.49
CA PRO A 129 32.92 3.80 33.04
C PRO A 129 33.14 2.70 32.00
N ALA A 130 33.66 1.56 32.45
CA ALA A 130 33.91 0.39 31.62
C ALA A 130 32.66 -0.03 30.84
N HIS A 131 32.79 -0.08 29.52
CA HIS A 131 31.85 -0.72 28.61
C HIS A 131 31.72 -2.19 29.01
N VAL A 132 30.51 -2.63 29.39
CA VAL A 132 30.19 -4.04 29.57
C VAL A 132 29.69 -4.56 28.23
N PRO A 133 30.41 -5.43 27.51
CA PRO A 133 29.85 -6.08 26.34
C PRO A 133 28.96 -7.22 26.83
N ARG A 134 27.65 -6.97 26.94
CA ARG A 134 26.66 -8.04 26.87
C ARG A 134 26.15 -8.09 25.44
N CYS A 135 26.89 -8.76 24.56
CA CYS A 135 26.26 -9.51 23.48
C CYS A 135 25.44 -10.62 24.16
N ALA A 136 24.26 -10.27 24.69
CA ALA A 136 23.20 -11.23 24.75
C ALA A 136 23.04 -11.71 23.31
N ARG A 137 23.08 -13.03 23.09
CA ARG A 137 22.76 -13.60 21.77
C ARG A 137 21.33 -13.16 21.48
N ILE A 138 21.19 -12.09 20.70
CA ILE A 138 19.90 -11.63 20.21
C ILE A 138 19.39 -12.79 19.36
N THR A 139 18.17 -13.23 19.66
CA THR A 139 17.53 -14.26 18.86
C THR A 139 17.07 -13.57 17.59
N PRO A 140 17.40 -14.08 16.39
CA PRO A 140 17.08 -13.40 15.13
C PRO A 140 15.60 -12.99 15.07
N VAL A 141 15.33 -11.82 14.48
CA VAL A 141 13.97 -11.38 14.12
C VAL A 141 13.25 -12.53 13.44
N LYS A 142 12.18 -13.01 14.06
CA LYS A 142 11.36 -14.09 13.51
C LYS A 142 10.20 -13.48 12.74
N ILE A 143 10.23 -13.60 11.41
CA ILE A 143 9.13 -13.16 10.54
C ILE A 143 8.25 -14.36 10.24
N ASP A 144 7.17 -14.49 10.99
CA ASP A 144 6.23 -15.61 10.87
C ASP A 144 5.16 -15.40 9.80
N VAL A 145 4.89 -14.15 9.42
CA VAL A 145 3.81 -13.79 8.49
C VAL A 145 4.38 -12.92 7.38
N LEU A 146 4.25 -13.39 6.13
CA LEU A 146 4.59 -12.62 4.94
C LEU A 146 3.30 -12.17 4.25
N SER A 147 3.09 -10.85 4.19
CA SER A 147 1.98 -10.22 3.47
C SER A 147 2.36 -9.88 2.03
N ASN A 148 1.37 -9.70 1.16
CA ASN A 148 1.55 -9.09 -0.15
C ASN A 148 0.67 -7.84 -0.30
N CYS A 149 1.21 -6.74 -0.82
CA CYS A 149 0.40 -5.60 -1.28
C CYS A 149 -0.37 -6.02 -2.54
N ALA A 150 -1.58 -6.57 -2.37
CA ALA A 150 -2.33 -7.20 -3.46
C ALA A 150 -2.54 -6.30 -4.70
N PRO A 151 -2.76 -4.97 -4.57
CA PRO A 151 -2.93 -4.11 -5.73
C PRO A 151 -1.74 -4.08 -6.71
N VAL A 152 -0.50 -4.25 -6.23
CA VAL A 152 0.70 -4.09 -7.07
C VAL A 152 0.94 -5.24 -8.04
N LEU A 153 0.13 -6.30 -7.96
CA LEU A 153 0.09 -7.38 -8.95
C LEU A 153 -0.52 -6.95 -10.29
N ARG A 154 -0.98 -5.69 -10.40
CA ARG A 154 -1.62 -5.14 -11.61
C ARG A 154 -0.73 -4.11 -12.30
N ALA A 155 -0.86 -4.06 -13.62
CA ALA A 155 -0.11 -3.10 -14.45
C ALA A 155 -0.55 -1.65 -14.20
N ASP A 156 -1.82 -1.42 -13.89
CA ASP A 156 -2.36 -0.14 -13.40
C ASP A 156 -2.99 -0.37 -12.03
N PRO A 157 -2.18 -0.33 -10.95
CA PRO A 157 -2.66 -0.60 -9.61
C PRO A 157 -3.64 0.46 -9.09
N TYR A 158 -3.77 1.63 -9.74
CA TYR A 158 -4.71 2.68 -9.34
C TYR A 158 -6.14 2.47 -9.87
N SER A 159 -6.28 1.71 -10.94
CA SER A 159 -7.56 1.50 -11.63
C SER A 159 -8.02 0.05 -11.46
N LEU A 160 -8.11 -0.40 -10.22
CA LEU A 160 -8.37 -1.79 -9.86
C LEU A 160 -9.85 -1.95 -9.47
N ASP A 161 -10.60 -2.69 -10.28
CA ASP A 161 -12.01 -3.03 -10.01
C ASP A 161 -12.13 -4.27 -9.08
N ASN A 162 -13.36 -4.61 -8.69
CA ASN A 162 -13.61 -5.68 -7.72
C ASN A 162 -13.17 -7.07 -8.23
N ASP A 163 -13.28 -7.33 -9.54
CA ASP A 163 -12.83 -8.60 -10.13
C ASP A 163 -11.30 -8.68 -10.12
N ALA A 164 -10.63 -7.59 -10.49
CA ALA A 164 -9.18 -7.48 -10.42
C ALA A 164 -8.68 -7.55 -8.96
N LEU A 165 -9.42 -7.00 -7.99
CA LEU A 165 -9.11 -7.16 -6.56
C LEU A 165 -9.17 -8.62 -6.14
N ALA A 166 -10.27 -9.31 -6.48
CA ALA A 166 -10.46 -10.71 -6.15
C ALA A 166 -9.33 -11.59 -6.71
N GLU A 167 -8.99 -11.41 -8.00
CA GLU A 167 -7.90 -12.20 -8.63
C GLU A 167 -6.53 -11.84 -8.04
N SER A 168 -6.26 -10.60 -7.64
CA SER A 168 -5.00 -10.23 -6.96
C SER A 168 -4.87 -10.90 -5.57
N ILE A 169 -5.96 -10.95 -4.81
CA ILE A 169 -5.97 -11.62 -3.50
C ILE A 169 -5.81 -13.14 -3.69
N GLU A 170 -6.55 -13.73 -4.63
CA GLU A 170 -6.44 -15.15 -4.95
C GLU A 170 -5.04 -15.54 -5.45
N ALA A 171 -4.42 -14.71 -6.29
CA ALA A 171 -3.04 -14.92 -6.73
C ALA A 171 -2.06 -14.89 -5.55
N SER A 172 -2.26 -13.98 -4.60
CA SER A 172 -1.46 -13.90 -3.37
C SER A 172 -1.62 -15.18 -2.52
N ARG A 173 -2.86 -15.63 -2.33
CA ARG A 173 -3.19 -16.85 -1.60
C ARG A 173 -2.57 -18.08 -2.25
N ALA A 174 -2.71 -18.20 -3.58
CA ALA A 174 -2.20 -19.33 -4.35
C ALA A 174 -0.67 -19.39 -4.37
N ALA A 175 0.01 -18.24 -4.30
CA ALA A 175 1.47 -18.16 -4.19
C ALA A 175 2.01 -18.56 -2.81
N GLY A 176 1.17 -18.54 -1.76
CA GLY A 176 1.57 -18.93 -0.41
C GLY A 176 1.82 -17.77 0.56
N PHE A 177 1.39 -16.55 0.22
CA PHE A 177 1.36 -15.45 1.19
C PHE A 177 0.39 -15.76 2.33
N ASP A 178 0.76 -15.34 3.54
CA ASP A 178 -0.04 -15.58 4.76
C ASP A 178 -1.15 -14.53 4.94
N ALA A 179 -0.99 -13.36 4.31
CA ALA A 179 -1.88 -12.22 4.43
C ALA A 179 -1.78 -11.28 3.21
N VAL A 180 -2.67 -10.27 3.16
CA VAL A 180 -2.60 -9.16 2.20
C VAL A 180 -2.57 -7.80 2.89
N GLY A 181 -1.95 -6.85 2.20
CA GLY A 181 -2.14 -5.41 2.37
C GLY A 181 -3.01 -4.87 1.25
N LEU A 182 -3.79 -3.83 1.54
CA LEU A 182 -4.75 -3.26 0.61
C LEU A 182 -4.60 -1.74 0.55
N TRP A 183 -4.76 -1.18 -0.64
CA TRP A 183 -5.03 0.25 -0.76
C TRP A 183 -6.48 0.51 -0.40
N GLY A 184 -6.71 1.15 0.75
CA GLY A 184 -8.01 1.44 1.33
C GLY A 184 -8.93 2.16 0.36
N PHE A 185 -8.42 3.00 -0.55
CA PHE A 185 -9.28 3.67 -1.52
C PHE A 185 -9.96 2.71 -2.51
N HIS A 186 -9.36 1.57 -2.85
CA HIS A 186 -10.04 0.55 -3.68
C HIS A 186 -11.27 0.00 -2.97
N VAL A 187 -11.17 -0.20 -1.65
CA VAL A 187 -12.27 -0.77 -0.87
C VAL A 187 -13.30 0.31 -0.53
N MET A 188 -12.86 1.50 -0.15
CA MET A 188 -13.75 2.62 0.16
C MET A 188 -14.56 3.08 -1.07
N PHE A 189 -13.94 3.20 -2.25
CA PHE A 189 -14.64 3.62 -3.47
C PHE A 189 -15.35 2.48 -4.20
N GLY A 190 -14.89 1.24 -4.04
CA GLY A 190 -15.60 0.05 -4.52
C GLY A 190 -16.83 -0.32 -3.68
N GLY A 191 -16.99 0.31 -2.51
CA GLY A 191 -18.15 0.15 -1.63
C GLY A 191 -18.26 -1.23 -0.98
N ASP A 192 -19.47 -1.58 -0.52
CA ASP A 192 -19.76 -2.83 0.18
C ASP A 192 -19.36 -4.08 -0.62
N ASP A 193 -19.41 -4.01 -1.95
CA ASP A 193 -18.99 -5.11 -2.83
C ASP A 193 -17.49 -5.38 -2.73
N ALA A 194 -16.66 -4.34 -2.70
CA ALA A 194 -15.21 -4.51 -2.56
C ALA A 194 -14.85 -5.07 -1.17
N ALA A 195 -15.49 -4.57 -0.11
CA ALA A 195 -15.25 -5.07 1.24
C ALA A 195 -15.69 -6.54 1.39
N ARG A 196 -16.79 -6.93 0.73
CA ARG A 196 -17.25 -8.32 0.66
C ARG A 196 -16.29 -9.20 -0.13
N VAL A 197 -15.74 -8.73 -1.26
CA VAL A 197 -14.71 -9.47 -2.01
C VAL A 197 -13.51 -9.81 -1.12
N VAL A 198 -13.05 -8.83 -0.33
CA VAL A 198 -11.93 -9.06 0.61
C VAL A 198 -12.34 -10.05 1.70
N ALA A 199 -13.50 -9.87 2.33
CA ALA A 199 -13.96 -10.75 3.40
C ALA A 199 -14.18 -12.20 2.92
N ASP A 200 -14.82 -12.38 1.76
CA ASP A 200 -15.12 -13.69 1.16
C ASP A 200 -13.87 -14.44 0.72
N SER A 201 -12.75 -13.74 0.49
CA SER A 201 -11.45 -14.37 0.20
C SER A 201 -10.91 -15.22 1.36
N GLY A 202 -11.32 -14.90 2.59
CA GLY A 202 -10.80 -15.51 3.81
C GLY A 202 -9.33 -15.24 4.10
N MET A 203 -8.66 -14.37 3.32
CA MET A 203 -7.26 -14.02 3.50
C MET A 203 -7.12 -12.94 4.59
N PRO A 204 -6.25 -13.13 5.61
CA PRO A 204 -6.03 -12.11 6.62
C PRO A 204 -5.54 -10.80 6.01
N VAL A 205 -6.07 -9.67 6.49
CA VAL A 205 -5.62 -8.33 6.09
C VAL A 205 -4.74 -7.75 7.19
N GLN A 206 -3.48 -7.44 6.88
CA GLN A 206 -2.55 -6.86 7.85
C GLN A 206 -2.53 -5.34 7.84
N THR A 207 -2.56 -4.74 6.64
CA THR A 207 -2.32 -3.32 6.44
C THR A 207 -3.37 -2.68 5.52
N ILE A 208 -3.70 -1.42 5.80
CA ILE A 208 -4.53 -0.57 4.94
C ILE A 208 -3.75 0.70 4.56
N ASP A 209 -3.61 0.97 3.27
CA ASP A 209 -2.84 2.08 2.69
C ASP A 209 -3.74 3.08 1.97
N ALA A 210 -3.56 4.39 2.04
CA ALA A 210 -2.87 5.13 3.07
C ALA A 210 -3.63 6.44 3.29
N ALA A 211 -3.51 7.03 4.48
CA ALA A 211 -3.99 8.38 4.73
C ALA A 211 -3.08 9.41 4.03
N LEU A 212 -3.67 10.37 3.30
CA LEU A 212 -2.94 11.36 2.50
C LEU A 212 -3.28 12.82 2.87
N GLY A 213 -4.43 13.07 3.49
CA GLY A 213 -5.02 14.39 3.71
C GLY A 213 -4.42 15.21 4.86
N TRP A 214 -3.56 14.61 5.68
CA TRP A 214 -3.00 15.21 6.90
C TRP A 214 -1.88 16.24 6.66
N VAL A 215 -1.33 16.30 5.45
CA VAL A 215 -0.07 17.00 5.14
C VAL A 215 -0.20 18.54 5.26
N ALA A 216 -1.41 19.07 5.13
CA ALA A 216 -1.67 20.51 5.13
C ALA A 216 -1.93 21.10 6.54
N GLY A 217 -1.92 20.27 7.59
CA GLY A 217 -2.37 20.69 8.92
C GLY A 217 -3.45 19.77 9.48
N ALA A 218 -3.74 19.94 10.77
CA ALA A 218 -4.93 19.34 11.36
C ALA A 218 -6.19 19.92 10.71
N SER A 219 -7.11 19.05 10.28
CA SER A 219 -8.35 19.46 9.61
C SER A 219 -9.47 18.44 9.81
N ASP A 220 -10.70 18.85 9.49
CA ASP A 220 -11.86 17.95 9.52
C ASP A 220 -11.80 16.94 8.37
N GLU A 221 -11.21 17.31 7.23
CA GLU A 221 -11.00 16.41 6.10
C GLU A 221 -10.01 15.29 6.43
N ALA A 222 -8.88 15.62 7.05
CA ALA A 222 -7.89 14.63 7.49
C ALA A 222 -8.46 13.70 8.56
N ALA A 223 -9.23 14.27 9.50
CA ALA A 223 -9.97 13.51 10.51
C ALA A 223 -10.97 12.54 9.89
N THR A 224 -11.76 13.00 8.90
CA THR A 224 -12.76 12.17 8.23
C THR A 224 -12.11 11.04 7.42
N GLU A 225 -11.01 11.32 6.72
CA GLU A 225 -10.26 10.32 5.98
C GLU A 225 -9.74 9.21 6.89
N ILE A 226 -9.06 9.57 8.00
CA ILE A 226 -8.52 8.55 8.91
C ILE A 226 -9.63 7.79 9.62
N ASP A 227 -10.74 8.42 10.00
CA ASP A 227 -11.89 7.74 10.61
C ASP A 227 -12.49 6.70 9.66
N GLY A 228 -12.55 6.99 8.36
CA GLY A 228 -12.97 6.04 7.32
C GLY A 228 -12.00 4.86 7.17
N LEU A 229 -10.69 5.11 7.18
CA LEU A 229 -9.67 4.07 7.14
C LEU A 229 -9.68 3.20 8.41
N ILE A 230 -9.94 3.79 9.57
CA ILE A 230 -10.11 3.07 10.85
C ILE A 230 -11.32 2.15 10.77
N ALA A 231 -12.47 2.64 10.32
CA ALA A 231 -13.67 1.82 10.17
C ALA A 231 -13.46 0.65 9.20
N LEU A 232 -12.76 0.90 8.08
CA LEU A 232 -12.37 -0.15 7.14
C LEU A 232 -11.41 -1.17 7.79
N ALA A 233 -10.41 -0.70 8.52
CA ALA A 233 -9.47 -1.56 9.23
C ALA A 233 -10.17 -2.41 10.30
N ASP A 234 -11.16 -1.87 11.02
CA ASP A 234 -11.99 -2.63 11.96
C ASP A 234 -12.84 -3.69 11.26
N GLN A 235 -13.46 -3.34 10.13
CA GLN A 235 -14.26 -4.27 9.34
C GLN A 235 -13.42 -5.44 8.81
N LEU A 236 -12.18 -5.20 8.40
CA LEU A 236 -11.29 -6.20 7.80
C LEU A 236 -10.32 -6.85 8.80
N GLY A 237 -10.30 -6.40 10.05
CA GLY A 237 -9.41 -6.92 11.09
C GLY A 237 -7.94 -6.46 10.97
N ALA A 238 -7.66 -5.40 10.21
CA ALA A 238 -6.32 -4.85 10.07
C ALA A 238 -5.90 -4.05 11.32
N GLY A 239 -4.66 -4.28 11.76
CA GLY A 239 -4.07 -3.61 12.93
C GLY A 239 -3.23 -2.39 12.60
N VAL A 240 -2.76 -2.28 11.34
CA VAL A 240 -1.87 -1.22 10.88
C VAL A 240 -2.54 -0.45 9.75
N ILE A 241 -2.49 0.88 9.85
CA ILE A 241 -2.85 1.81 8.78
C ILE A 241 -1.58 2.55 8.39
N HIS A 242 -1.33 2.73 7.09
CA HIS A 242 -0.21 3.54 6.64
C HIS A 242 -0.66 4.96 6.27
N ALA A 243 0.30 5.89 6.27
CA ALA A 243 0.13 7.27 5.88
C ALA A 243 1.34 7.67 5.05
N THR A 244 1.12 8.48 4.02
CA THR A 244 2.21 8.99 3.18
C THR A 244 1.84 10.36 2.62
N THR A 245 2.74 10.96 1.85
CA THR A 245 2.48 12.17 1.09
C THR A 245 3.01 12.01 -0.32
N LEU A 246 2.27 12.53 -1.30
CA LEU A 246 2.73 12.65 -2.69
C LEU A 246 3.21 14.07 -3.01
N ALA A 247 3.18 14.97 -2.01
CA ALA A 247 3.52 16.37 -2.22
C ALA A 247 5.05 16.55 -2.30
N PRO A 248 5.59 17.14 -3.38
CA PRO A 248 7.04 17.36 -3.53
C PRO A 248 7.61 18.35 -2.51
N LYS A 249 6.74 19.14 -1.86
CA LYS A 249 7.08 20.08 -0.80
C LYS A 249 5.99 20.04 0.24
N VAL A 250 6.41 20.09 1.50
CA VAL A 250 5.54 20.02 2.66
C VAL A 250 5.98 21.11 3.65
N ASP A 251 5.02 21.79 4.25
CA ASP A 251 5.27 22.54 5.48
C ASP A 251 5.33 21.53 6.62
N LEU A 252 6.54 21.24 7.11
CA LEU A 252 6.74 20.22 8.13
C LEU A 252 6.08 20.56 9.46
N SER A 253 5.83 21.84 9.77
CA SER A 253 5.13 22.22 10.99
C SER A 253 3.65 21.88 10.89
N ALA A 254 3.01 22.28 9.78
CA ALA A 254 1.60 21.95 9.54
C ALA A 254 1.41 20.42 9.43
N ALA A 255 2.28 19.75 8.68
CA ALA A 255 2.26 18.30 8.58
C ALA A 255 2.44 17.60 9.93
N ALA A 256 3.25 18.13 10.84
CA ALA A 256 3.38 17.58 12.19
C ALA A 256 2.06 17.67 12.98
N GLU A 257 1.34 18.80 12.89
CA GLU A 257 0.03 18.97 13.53
C GLU A 257 -1.01 18.00 12.97
N GLY A 258 -1.10 17.89 11.64
CA GLY A 258 -2.03 16.97 10.98
C GLY A 258 -1.70 15.51 11.23
N TYR A 259 -0.41 15.14 11.20
CA TYR A 259 0.02 13.77 11.50
C TYR A 259 -0.28 13.39 12.94
N ALA A 260 -0.04 14.29 13.90
CA ALA A 260 -0.39 14.08 15.30
C ALA A 260 -1.90 13.91 15.50
N GLN A 261 -2.73 14.67 14.78
CA GLN A 261 -4.18 14.53 14.82
C GLN A 261 -4.63 13.12 14.38
N ILE A 262 -4.15 12.64 13.22
CA ILE A 262 -4.54 11.33 12.71
C ILE A 262 -3.92 10.17 13.53
N ALA A 263 -2.72 10.36 14.08
CA ALA A 263 -2.09 9.40 14.97
C ALA A 263 -2.86 9.23 16.29
N ALA A 264 -3.32 10.33 16.89
CA ALA A 264 -4.13 10.27 18.11
C ALA A 264 -5.46 9.54 17.89
N ARG A 265 -6.07 9.70 16.71
CA ARG A 265 -7.28 8.96 16.33
C ARG A 265 -7.01 7.48 16.13
N ALA A 266 -5.93 7.14 15.42
CA ALA A 266 -5.50 5.74 15.25
C ALA A 266 -5.24 5.08 16.61
N GLU A 267 -4.53 5.76 17.53
CA GLU A 267 -4.26 5.28 18.88
C GLU A 267 -5.55 5.02 19.68
N ALA A 268 -6.49 5.96 19.64
CA ALA A 268 -7.79 5.82 20.32
C ALA A 268 -8.61 4.63 19.81
N ALA A 269 -8.41 4.23 18.54
CA ALA A 269 -9.01 3.06 17.92
C ALA A 269 -8.17 1.78 18.07
N GLY A 270 -7.06 1.81 18.83
CA GLY A 270 -6.17 0.66 18.99
C GLY A 270 -5.41 0.28 17.73
N LYS A 271 -5.21 1.22 16.80
CA LYS A 271 -4.47 1.04 15.55
C LYS A 271 -3.05 1.60 15.67
N VAL A 272 -2.16 1.06 14.85
CA VAL A 272 -0.83 1.60 14.60
C VAL A 272 -0.85 2.40 13.30
N LEU A 273 -0.17 3.56 13.30
CA LEU A 273 -0.04 4.41 12.11
C LEU A 273 1.40 4.41 11.60
N GLY A 274 1.64 3.87 10.40
CA GLY A 274 2.95 3.84 9.76
C GLY A 274 3.14 4.98 8.76
N LEU A 275 4.06 5.91 9.03
CA LEU A 275 4.47 6.93 8.06
C LEU A 275 5.52 6.36 7.12
N GLU A 276 5.18 6.32 5.83
CA GLU A 276 6.10 5.99 4.75
C GLU A 276 6.79 7.27 4.23
N PHE A 277 8.11 7.24 4.08
CA PHE A 277 8.88 8.32 3.49
C PHE A 277 9.15 8.04 2.01
N LEU A 278 8.95 9.04 1.16
CA LEU A 278 9.12 8.93 -0.30
C LEU A 278 10.20 9.91 -0.75
N PRO A 279 11.31 9.46 -1.37
CA PRO A 279 12.49 10.28 -1.67
C PRO A 279 12.24 11.54 -2.50
N TRP A 280 11.16 11.59 -3.28
CA TRP A 280 10.80 12.72 -4.15
C TRP A 280 9.83 13.72 -3.51
N THR A 281 9.51 13.55 -2.23
CA THR A 281 8.46 14.29 -1.52
C THR A 281 9.03 15.24 -0.46
N GLY A 282 8.16 15.98 0.23
CA GLY A 282 8.55 16.78 1.38
C GLY A 282 8.96 15.96 2.61
N ILE A 283 8.81 14.63 2.58
CA ILE A 283 9.25 13.70 3.63
C ILE A 283 10.14 12.63 2.97
N PRO A 284 11.41 12.99 2.64
CA PRO A 284 12.22 12.18 1.74
C PRO A 284 13.08 11.09 2.41
N THR A 285 13.21 11.09 3.74
CA THR A 285 14.14 10.22 4.46
C THR A 285 13.53 9.65 5.73
N LEU A 286 14.13 8.56 6.22
CA LEU A 286 13.83 7.97 7.53
C LEU A 286 13.94 9.02 8.65
N ALA A 287 14.94 9.91 8.59
CA ALA A 287 15.15 10.94 9.59
C ALA A 287 13.96 11.92 9.69
N VAL A 288 13.43 12.37 8.56
CA VAL A 288 12.28 13.31 8.54
C VAL A 288 11.02 12.59 9.02
N ALA A 289 10.76 11.37 8.56
CA ALA A 289 9.61 10.58 9.01
C ALA A 289 9.67 10.27 10.51
N ASN A 290 10.81 9.78 11.02
CA ASN A 290 10.97 9.51 12.45
C ASN A 290 10.73 10.77 13.28
N LYS A 291 11.18 11.94 12.81
CA LYS A 291 10.95 13.20 13.54
C LYS A 291 9.47 13.56 13.66
N LEU A 292 8.68 13.33 12.62
CA LEU A 292 7.22 13.50 12.68
C LEU A 292 6.58 12.49 13.63
N CYS A 293 7.02 11.23 13.60
CA CYS A 293 6.52 10.19 14.49
C CYS A 293 6.86 10.43 15.97
N GLU A 294 8.02 11.02 16.28
CA GLU A 294 8.39 11.41 17.65
C GLU A 294 7.41 12.42 18.25
N ASN A 295 6.94 13.37 17.44
CA ASN A 295 6.05 14.43 17.88
C ASN A 295 4.58 13.97 17.98
N ALA A 296 4.22 12.87 17.33
CA ALA A 296 2.85 12.39 17.17
C ALA A 296 2.43 11.29 18.18
N GLY A 297 3.35 10.81 19.03
CA GLY A 297 3.05 9.81 20.07
C GLY A 297 3.45 8.37 19.72
N PRO A 298 3.11 7.38 20.58
CA PRO A 298 3.63 6.01 20.46
C PRO A 298 2.96 5.16 19.37
N ALA A 299 1.73 5.49 18.97
CA ALA A 299 1.06 4.84 17.84
C ALA A 299 1.66 5.24 16.47
N ALA A 300 2.29 6.41 16.40
CA ALA A 300 2.98 6.91 15.23
C ALA A 300 4.33 6.22 15.04
N ARG A 301 4.50 5.52 13.93
CA ARG A 301 5.66 4.67 13.62
C ARG A 301 6.09 4.91 12.18
N VAL A 302 7.23 4.37 11.81
CA VAL A 302 7.76 4.46 10.44
C VAL A 302 7.49 3.16 9.71
N LEU A 303 7.03 3.29 8.47
CA LEU A 303 7.13 2.24 7.46
C LEU A 303 8.47 2.38 6.74
N LEU A 304 9.23 1.29 6.67
CA LEU A 304 10.48 1.22 5.92
C LEU A 304 10.26 0.39 4.64
N ASP A 305 10.02 1.06 3.53
CA ASP A 305 10.07 0.44 2.21
C ASP A 305 11.52 0.35 1.73
N THR A 306 11.96 -0.84 1.29
CA THR A 306 13.37 -1.07 0.92
C THR A 306 13.79 -0.32 -0.33
N TRP A 307 12.87 -0.01 -1.24
CA TRP A 307 13.16 0.86 -2.38
C TRP A 307 13.39 2.30 -1.92
N HIS A 308 12.48 2.83 -1.08
CA HIS A 308 12.61 4.18 -0.54
C HIS A 308 13.85 4.33 0.33
N TRP A 309 14.16 3.31 1.13
CA TRP A 309 15.37 3.21 1.93
C TRP A 309 16.67 3.36 1.14
N VAL A 310 16.79 2.67 0.00
CA VAL A 310 17.96 2.77 -0.89
C VAL A 310 18.00 4.11 -1.61
N ARG A 311 16.83 4.64 -2.01
CA ARG A 311 16.72 5.84 -2.85
C ARG A 311 16.61 7.15 -2.07
N GLN A 312 16.47 7.11 -0.75
CA GLN A 312 16.43 8.33 0.07
C GLN A 312 17.71 9.15 -0.11
N PRO A 313 17.64 10.49 -0.02
CA PRO A 313 18.83 11.33 -0.04
C PRO A 313 19.86 10.91 1.03
N GLY A 314 21.07 10.58 0.59
CA GLY A 314 22.15 10.07 1.45
C GLY A 314 22.27 8.54 1.48
N GLY A 315 21.28 7.82 0.94
CA GLY A 315 21.23 6.36 0.96
C GLY A 315 20.75 5.80 2.31
N PRO A 316 20.83 4.46 2.48
CA PRO A 316 20.58 3.78 3.75
C PRO A 316 21.28 4.42 4.96
N ASP A 317 20.52 4.73 6.02
CA ASP A 317 21.03 5.31 7.28
C ASP A 317 20.91 4.31 8.43
N LEU A 318 21.82 3.33 8.45
CA LEU A 318 21.80 2.22 9.40
C LEU A 318 22.09 2.66 10.84
N ASP A 319 22.89 3.71 11.02
CA ASP A 319 23.19 4.24 12.36
C ASP A 319 21.91 4.82 12.97
N LEU A 320 21.13 5.58 12.19
CA LEU A 320 19.82 6.03 12.63
C LEU A 320 18.89 4.84 12.91
N LEU A 321 18.78 3.88 11.99
CA LEU A 321 17.93 2.70 12.18
C LEU A 321 18.25 1.95 13.48
N ARG A 322 19.54 1.68 13.75
CA ARG A 322 20.01 1.01 14.97
C ARG A 322 19.81 1.83 16.25
N SER A 323 19.53 3.14 16.13
CA SER A 323 19.24 4.02 17.27
C SER A 323 17.75 4.12 17.62
N LEU A 324 16.86 3.64 16.74
CA LEU A 324 15.42 3.73 16.96
C LEU A 324 14.97 2.78 18.07
N PRO A 325 13.90 3.10 18.81
CA PRO A 325 13.32 2.14 19.74
C PRO A 325 12.64 0.99 18.98
N ALA A 326 12.63 -0.21 19.56
CA ALA A 326 12.10 -1.46 18.98
C ALA A 326 10.75 -1.31 18.25
N TYR A 327 9.83 -0.54 18.85
CA TYR A 327 8.48 -0.37 18.32
C TYR A 327 8.41 0.61 17.15
N ARG A 328 9.46 1.37 16.83
CA ARG A 328 9.37 2.50 15.88
C ARG A 328 9.15 2.05 14.45
N VAL A 329 9.67 0.90 14.05
CA VAL A 329 9.43 0.34 12.71
C VAL A 329 8.15 -0.50 12.78
N THR A 330 7.07 0.00 12.17
CA THR A 330 5.80 -0.75 12.14
C THR A 330 5.80 -1.81 11.06
N SER A 331 6.36 -1.47 9.91
CA SER A 331 6.24 -2.26 8.69
C SER A 331 7.53 -2.17 7.88
N VAL A 332 7.88 -3.28 7.22
CA VAL A 332 8.93 -3.34 6.20
C VAL A 332 8.29 -3.81 4.89
N GLN A 333 8.40 -3.00 3.84
CA GLN A 333 7.96 -3.36 2.50
C GLN A 333 9.14 -3.83 1.66
N LEU A 334 9.04 -5.04 1.12
CA LEU A 334 10.09 -5.72 0.40
C LEU A 334 9.93 -5.54 -1.11
N SER A 335 10.94 -4.94 -1.69
CA SER A 335 11.29 -4.98 -3.11
C SER A 335 12.79 -4.75 -3.26
N ASP A 336 13.33 -4.91 -4.46
CA ASP A 336 14.72 -4.57 -4.71
C ASP A 336 14.85 -3.46 -5.75
N VAL A 337 16.08 -3.00 -5.91
CA VAL A 337 16.39 -1.74 -6.57
C VAL A 337 17.56 -1.96 -7.50
N ALA A 338 17.45 -1.48 -8.73
CA ALA A 338 18.58 -1.50 -9.65
C ALA A 338 19.73 -0.64 -9.10
N ALA A 339 20.98 -1.07 -9.34
CA ALA A 339 22.17 -0.31 -8.94
C ALA A 339 22.20 1.10 -9.55
N SER A 340 21.62 1.25 -10.75
CA SER A 340 21.46 2.52 -11.43
C SER A 340 20.19 2.50 -12.28
N THR A 341 19.57 3.67 -12.45
CA THR A 341 18.47 3.87 -13.38
C THR A 341 18.61 5.22 -14.09
N GLU A 342 17.98 5.33 -15.26
CA GLU A 342 17.80 6.60 -15.97
C GLU A 342 16.41 7.21 -15.71
N LEU A 343 15.56 6.51 -14.94
CA LEU A 343 14.24 6.99 -14.56
C LEU A 343 14.36 7.98 -13.40
N GLU A 344 13.44 8.95 -13.37
CA GLU A 344 13.25 9.76 -12.18
C GLU A 344 12.69 8.88 -11.04
N PRO A 345 12.88 9.26 -9.75
CA PRO A 345 12.54 8.41 -8.61
C PRO A 345 11.09 7.91 -8.59
N GLU A 346 10.11 8.79 -8.82
CA GLU A 346 8.68 8.42 -8.80
C GLU A 346 8.34 7.40 -9.90
N PRO A 347 8.63 7.65 -11.21
CA PRO A 347 8.44 6.63 -12.24
C PRO A 347 9.17 5.30 -11.98
N GLU A 348 10.39 5.34 -11.45
CA GLU A 348 11.14 4.13 -11.10
C GLU A 348 10.40 3.34 -10.01
N ALA A 349 10.05 4.00 -8.90
CA ALA A 349 9.36 3.37 -7.78
C ALA A 349 8.03 2.72 -8.20
N MET A 350 7.32 3.30 -9.17
CA MET A 350 6.00 2.83 -9.57
C MET A 350 6.02 1.75 -10.66
N THR A 351 7.15 1.51 -11.34
CA THR A 351 7.15 0.65 -12.54
C THR A 351 8.37 -0.27 -12.71
N ALA A 352 9.47 0.02 -12.02
CA ALA A 352 10.77 -0.57 -12.28
C ALA A 352 11.46 -1.10 -11.00
N ARG A 353 10.68 -1.43 -9.96
CA ARG A 353 11.21 -2.19 -8.84
C ARG A 353 11.65 -3.58 -9.29
N LEU A 354 12.60 -4.18 -8.58
CA LEU A 354 13.09 -5.54 -8.82
C LEU A 354 12.54 -6.51 -7.78
N LEU A 355 12.65 -7.81 -8.06
CA LEU A 355 12.37 -8.84 -7.07
C LEU A 355 13.44 -8.79 -5.96
N PRO A 356 13.07 -9.02 -4.69
CA PRO A 356 14.04 -9.15 -3.60
C PRO A 356 15.21 -10.09 -3.94
N GLY A 357 16.44 -9.57 -3.84
CA GLY A 357 17.68 -10.29 -4.13
C GLY A 357 18.23 -10.07 -5.54
N ASP A 358 17.47 -9.45 -6.45
CA ASP A 358 17.92 -9.14 -7.82
C ASP A 358 18.59 -7.77 -7.95
N GLY A 359 18.68 -6.99 -6.86
CA GLY A 359 19.18 -5.62 -6.88
C GLY A 359 20.31 -5.36 -5.88
N VAL A 360 20.26 -4.20 -5.23
CA VAL A 360 21.33 -3.68 -4.35
C VAL A 360 20.91 -3.55 -2.89
N VAL A 361 19.71 -3.98 -2.52
CA VAL A 361 19.31 -3.99 -1.10
C VAL A 361 20.15 -5.02 -0.34
N ASP A 362 20.89 -4.56 0.67
CA ASP A 362 21.56 -5.45 1.61
C ASP A 362 20.56 -5.92 2.69
N TYR A 363 19.83 -7.00 2.38
CA TYR A 363 18.84 -7.56 3.30
C TYR A 363 19.48 -8.12 4.56
N ALA A 364 20.68 -8.69 4.48
CA ALA A 364 21.36 -9.24 5.65
C ALA A 364 21.65 -8.12 6.66
N GLU A 365 22.19 -6.99 6.19
CA GLU A 365 22.47 -5.84 7.05
C GLU A 365 21.18 -5.16 7.55
N LEU A 366 20.13 -5.09 6.72
CA LEU A 366 18.83 -4.57 7.14
C LEU A 366 18.22 -5.40 8.27
N TRP A 367 18.18 -6.73 8.14
CA TRP A 367 17.62 -7.59 9.17
C TRP A 367 18.46 -7.61 10.43
N GLU A 368 19.80 -7.56 10.33
CA GLU A 368 20.67 -7.39 11.49
C GLU A 368 20.39 -6.08 12.22
N ALA A 369 20.17 -4.97 11.51
CA ALA A 369 19.84 -3.69 12.12
C ALA A 369 18.47 -3.68 12.80
N LEU A 370 17.48 -4.37 12.23
CA LEU A 370 16.15 -4.53 12.84
C LEU A 370 16.21 -5.46 14.06
N ASP A 371 17.03 -6.52 14.01
CA ASP A 371 17.30 -7.41 15.13
C ASP A 371 17.98 -6.68 16.28
N HIS A 372 18.96 -5.83 15.97
CA HIS A 372 19.68 -5.02 16.94
C HIS A 372 18.75 -4.18 17.82
N ILE A 373 17.71 -3.60 17.23
CA ILE A 373 16.72 -2.80 17.96
C ILE A 373 15.58 -3.65 18.55
N GLY A 374 15.52 -4.95 18.25
CA GLY A 374 14.44 -5.85 18.66
C GLY A 374 13.10 -5.57 17.97
N ALA A 375 13.13 -5.07 16.73
CA ALA A 375 11.92 -4.77 15.98
C ALA A 375 11.21 -6.05 15.52
N THR A 376 9.88 -6.01 15.54
CA THR A 376 9.01 -7.08 15.03
C THR A 376 7.99 -6.49 14.04
N PRO A 377 8.44 -5.98 12.89
CA PRO A 377 7.57 -5.27 11.96
C PRO A 377 6.62 -6.24 11.24
N VAL A 378 5.51 -5.70 10.75
CA VAL A 378 4.76 -6.34 9.65
C VAL A 378 5.67 -6.40 8.43
N VAL A 379 5.77 -7.55 7.77
CA VAL A 379 6.56 -7.68 6.54
C VAL A 379 5.63 -7.92 5.37
N ALA A 380 5.71 -7.05 4.37
CA ALA A 380 4.87 -7.11 3.18
C ALA A 380 5.72 -7.03 1.91
N ALA A 381 5.36 -7.74 0.86
CA ALA A 381 5.92 -7.52 -0.46
C ALA A 381 5.27 -6.28 -1.11
N GLU A 382 6.08 -5.42 -1.73
CA GLU A 382 5.60 -4.32 -2.58
C GLU A 382 6.47 -4.15 -3.81
N VAL A 383 6.36 -5.10 -4.75
CA VAL A 383 7.14 -5.11 -5.99
C VAL A 383 6.33 -4.48 -7.12
N MET A 384 6.43 -3.16 -7.29
CA MET A 384 5.84 -2.46 -8.43
C MET A 384 6.73 -2.57 -9.68
N ALA A 385 6.50 -3.63 -10.46
CA ALA A 385 7.29 -3.95 -11.64
C ALA A 385 6.38 -4.22 -12.85
N SER A 386 6.34 -3.29 -13.80
CA SER A 386 5.46 -3.42 -14.98
C SER A 386 5.80 -4.63 -15.85
N SER A 387 7.07 -5.04 -15.90
CA SER A 387 7.50 -6.25 -16.61
C SER A 387 6.91 -7.52 -16.00
N LEU A 388 6.88 -7.63 -14.67
CA LEU A 388 6.30 -8.77 -13.96
C LEU A 388 4.77 -8.75 -14.02
N ALA A 389 4.16 -7.57 -13.85
CA ALA A 389 2.71 -7.43 -13.95
C ALA A 389 2.18 -7.85 -15.34
N ALA A 390 2.96 -7.64 -16.40
CA ALA A 390 2.64 -8.08 -17.75
C ALA A 390 2.63 -9.62 -17.92
N GLU A 391 3.24 -10.37 -17.01
CA GLU A 391 3.19 -11.83 -17.00
C GLU A 391 1.89 -12.38 -16.36
N GLY A 392 1.10 -11.51 -15.72
CA GLY A 392 -0.14 -11.85 -15.03
C GLY A 392 0.03 -12.06 -13.52
N ALA A 393 -1.07 -11.81 -12.79
CA ALA A 393 -1.06 -11.73 -11.32
C ALA A 393 -0.53 -13.00 -10.65
N SER A 394 -0.94 -14.20 -11.11
CA SER A 394 -0.47 -15.46 -10.53
C SER A 394 1.03 -15.71 -10.74
N SER A 395 1.57 -15.42 -11.94
CA SER A 395 3.00 -15.58 -12.22
C SER A 395 3.83 -14.62 -11.36
N MET A 396 3.41 -13.36 -11.32
CA MET A 396 4.05 -12.33 -10.52
C MET A 396 4.00 -12.66 -9.02
N ALA A 397 2.84 -13.04 -8.48
CA ALA A 397 2.70 -13.37 -7.06
C ALA A 397 3.61 -14.52 -6.65
N ALA A 398 3.73 -15.58 -7.45
CA ALA A 398 4.63 -16.69 -7.16
C ALA A 398 6.10 -16.26 -7.09
N LYS A 399 6.56 -15.49 -8.10
CA LYS A 399 7.94 -14.97 -8.11
C LYS A 399 8.23 -14.05 -6.93
N VAL A 400 7.32 -13.13 -6.65
CA VAL A 400 7.45 -12.18 -5.53
C VAL A 400 7.46 -12.93 -4.20
N HIS A 401 6.56 -13.91 -4.00
CA HIS A 401 6.55 -14.73 -2.79
C HIS A 401 7.89 -15.45 -2.57
N ASP A 402 8.36 -16.19 -3.58
CA ASP A 402 9.56 -17.03 -3.44
C ASP A 402 10.81 -16.19 -3.17
N THR A 403 10.94 -15.04 -3.84
CA THR A 403 12.06 -14.11 -3.64
C THR A 403 11.99 -13.38 -2.31
N CYS A 404 10.80 -12.93 -1.88
CA CYS A 404 10.62 -12.40 -0.52
C CYS A 404 11.02 -13.43 0.54
N ARG A 405 10.56 -14.69 0.43
CA ARG A 405 10.93 -15.76 1.39
C ARG A 405 12.42 -16.02 1.43
N ALA A 406 13.11 -15.92 0.28
CA ALA A 406 14.55 -16.16 0.19
C ALA A 406 15.39 -15.09 0.90
N VAL A 407 14.85 -13.88 1.10
CA VAL A 407 15.56 -12.78 1.78
C VAL A 407 15.14 -12.58 3.23
N LEU A 408 14.17 -13.34 3.76
CA LEU A 408 13.80 -13.27 5.18
C LEU A 408 14.91 -13.86 6.10
N PRO A 409 15.02 -13.39 7.36
CA PRO A 409 16.06 -13.79 8.31
C PRO A 409 16.00 -15.25 8.78
#